data_AF-A0A0G0N6T2-F1
#
_entry.id   AF-A0A0G0N6T2-F1
#
_cell.length_a   1.000
_cell.length_b   1.000
_cell.length_c   1.000
_cell.angle_alpha   90.00
_cell.angle_beta   90.00
_cell.angle_gamma   90.00
#
_symmetry.space_group_name_H-M   'P 1'
#
loop_
_entity.id
_entity.type
_entity.pdbx_description
1 polymer ?
#
loop_
_entity_poly.entity_id
_entity_poly.type
_entity_poly.pdbx_seq_one_letter_code
_entity_poly.pdbx_strand_id
1 'polypeptide(L)' 'MEFEPLIWDIAKLFFLFAYLVYIVFAVVAVRQVYLMTQTIQVGFEFVLKTIAWFHLFISIAVLLYAFVTL' A
#
# COMPACT_ATOMS: atom_id res chain seq x y z
N MET A 1 28.97 -18.81 -13.22
CA MET A 1 27.77 -17.98 -13.43
C MET A 1 27.13 -17.81 -12.05
N GLU A 2 27.69 -16.92 -11.22
CA GLU A 2 27.34 -16.75 -9.79
C GLU A 2 26.49 -15.49 -9.54
N PHE A 3 26.01 -14.83 -10.60
CA PHE A 3 25.30 -13.55 -10.51
C PHE A 3 23.79 -13.68 -10.24
N GLU A 4 23.19 -14.85 -10.50
CA GLU A 4 21.77 -15.12 -10.26
C GLU A 4 21.29 -14.81 -8.83
N PRO A 5 21.96 -15.28 -7.75
CA PRO A 5 21.53 -14.96 -6.38
C PRO A 5 21.60 -13.45 -6.08
N LEU A 6 22.63 -12.77 -6.56
CA LEU A 6 22.80 -11.33 -6.34
C LEU A 6 21.68 -10.50 -7.00
N ILE A 7 21.30 -10.85 -8.24
CA ILE A 7 20.21 -10.17 -8.95
C ILE A 7 18.90 -10.32 -8.17
N TRP A 8 18.64 -11.51 -7.63
CA TRP A 8 17.41 -11.76 -6.90
C TRP A 8 17.35 -11.03 -5.56
N ASP A 9 18.45 -10.98 -4.82
CA ASP A 9 18.53 -10.22 -3.56
C ASP A 9 18.34 -8.71 -3.77
N ILE A 10 18.91 -8.16 -4.85
CA ILE A 10 18.68 -6.76 -5.22
C ILE A 10 17.21 -6.53 -5.57
N ALA A 11 16.60 -7.41 -6.36
CA ALA A 11 15.18 -7.28 -6.73
C ALA A 11 14.28 -7.26 -5.49
N LYS A 12 14.48 -8.18 -4.54
CA LYS A 12 13.73 -8.22 -3.27
C LYS A 12 13.83 -6.90 -2.50
N LEU A 13 15.04 -6.34 -2.39
CA LEU A 13 15.26 -5.06 -1.72
C LEU A 13 14.46 -3.93 -2.39
N PHE A 14 14.46 -3.87 -3.73
CA PHE A 14 13.67 -2.89 -4.48
C PHE A 14 12.16 -3.07 -4.28
N PHE A 15 11.65 -4.31 -4.24
CA PHE A 15 10.23 -4.56 -3.95
C PHE A 15 9.85 -4.12 -2.54
N LEU A 16 10.66 -4.43 -1.53
CA LEU A 16 10.43 -3.97 -0.15
C LEU A 16 10.43 -2.44 -0.06
N PHE A 17 11.37 -1.78 -0.72
CA PHE A 17 11.42 -0.32 -0.79
C PHE A 17 10.18 0.26 -1.50
N ALA A 18 9.76 -0.32 -2.63
CA ALA A 18 8.58 0.10 -3.35
C ALA A 18 7.30 -0.05 -2.50
N TYR A 19 7.17 -1.13 -1.74
CA TYR A 19 6.06 -1.31 -0.81
C TYR A 19 6.07 -0.26 0.31
N LEU A 20 7.23 0.11 0.85
CA LEU A 20 7.32 1.19 1.85
C LEU A 20 6.80 2.52 1.30
N VAL A 21 7.19 2.87 0.07
CA VAL A 21 6.67 4.08 -0.61
C VAL A 21 5.16 3.96 -0.85
N TYR A 22 4.68 2.77 -1.23
CA TYR A 22 3.26 2.51 -1.43
C TYR A 22 2.43 2.73 -0.16
N ILE A 23 2.94 2.38 1.03
CA ILE A 23 2.25 2.65 2.30
C ILE A 23 2.04 4.15 2.49
N VAL A 24 3.05 4.98 2.20
CA VAL A 24 2.91 6.44 2.29
C VAL A 24 1.78 6.92 1.38
N PHE A 25 1.71 6.39 0.15
CA PHE A 25 0.62 6.69 -0.77
C PHE A 25 -0.74 6.22 -0.23
N ALA A 26 -0.84 5.03 0.33
CA ALA A 26 -2.08 4.50 0.91
C ALA A 26 -2.59 5.38 2.07
N VAL A 27 -1.70 5.90 2.92
CA VAL A 27 -2.06 6.87 3.97
C VAL A 27 -2.59 8.16 3.36
N VAL A 28 -1.94 8.68 2.32
CA VAL A 28 -2.43 9.86 1.59
C VAL A 28 -3.80 9.60 0.99
N ALA A 29 -4.04 8.42 0.41
CA ALA A 29 -5.33 8.05 -0.17
C ALA A 29 -6.46 8.07 0.85
N VAL A 30 -6.24 7.57 2.09
CA VAL A 30 -7.24 7.67 3.17
C VAL A 30 -7.61 9.12 3.46
N ARG A 31 -6.61 10.01 3.56
CA ARG A 31 -6.84 11.44 3.74
C ARG A 31 -7.62 12.04 2.57
N GLN A 32 -7.30 11.68 1.33
CA GLN A 32 -7.98 12.20 0.15
C GLN A 32 -9.43 11.74 0.09
N VAL A 33 -9.73 10.46 0.36
CA VAL A 33 -11.10 9.97 0.43
C VAL A 33 -11.91 10.72 1.48
N TYR A 34 -11.30 11.00 2.64
CA TYR A 34 -11.95 11.81 3.67
C TYR A 34 -12.29 13.23 3.20
N LEU A 35 -11.35 13.94 2.55
CA LEU A 35 -11.58 15.29 2.05
C LEU A 35 -12.60 15.32 0.90
N MET A 36 -12.51 14.38 -0.05
CA MET A 36 -13.41 14.30 -1.19
C MET A 36 -14.87 14.06 -0.77
N THR A 37 -15.08 13.20 0.23
CA THR A 37 -16.42 12.90 0.76
C THR A 37 -17.04 14.04 1.57
N GLN A 38 -16.29 15.11 1.86
CA GLN A 38 -16.86 16.36 2.42
C GLN A 38 -17.46 17.25 1.32
N THR A 39 -16.99 17.14 0.09
CA THR A 39 -17.44 17.97 -1.04
C THR A 39 -18.48 17.24 -1.88
N ILE A 40 -18.27 15.97 -2.16
CA ILE A 40 -19.15 15.18 -3.03
C ILE A 40 -19.98 14.25 -2.16
N GLN A 41 -21.26 14.60 -1.99
CA GLN A 41 -22.24 13.78 -1.26
C GLN A 41 -23.01 12.93 -2.26
N VAL A 42 -22.60 11.66 -2.39
CA VAL A 42 -23.20 10.67 -3.29
C VAL A 42 -23.98 9.59 -2.53
N GLY A 43 -24.00 9.63 -1.19
CA GLY A 43 -24.68 8.67 -0.32
C GLY A 43 -23.85 7.41 -0.01
N PHE A 44 -22.60 7.35 -0.45
CA PHE A 44 -21.69 6.21 -0.26
C PHE A 44 -20.45 6.56 0.58
N GLU A 45 -20.46 7.66 1.31
CA GLU A 45 -19.29 8.21 2.01
C GLU A 45 -18.75 7.23 3.05
N PHE A 46 -19.64 6.56 3.78
CA PHE A 46 -19.27 5.55 4.77
C PHE A 46 -18.54 4.37 4.11
N VAL A 47 -19.09 3.84 3.01
CA VAL A 47 -18.50 2.70 2.28
C VAL A 47 -17.12 3.09 1.73
N LEU A 48 -17.01 4.27 1.10
CA LEU A 48 -15.74 4.76 0.54
C LEU A 48 -14.66 4.92 1.63
N LYS A 49 -15.01 5.52 2.78
CA LYS A 49 -14.09 5.67 3.91
C LYS A 49 -13.65 4.32 4.48
N THR A 50 -14.56 3.36 4.61
CA THR A 50 -14.23 2.00 5.08
C THR A 50 -13.30 1.28 4.11
N ILE A 51 -13.57 1.35 2.80
CA ILE A 51 -12.70 0.74 1.79
C ILE A 51 -11.30 1.36 1.82
N ALA A 52 -11.19 2.68 2.00
CA ALA A 52 -9.90 3.36 2.08
C ALA A 52 -9.08 2.87 3.29
N TRP A 53 -9.69 2.77 4.46
CA TRP A 53 -9.03 2.22 5.65
C TRP A 53 -8.64 0.75 5.48
N PHE A 54 -9.55 -0.07 4.93
CA PHE A 54 -9.29 -1.48 4.67
C PHE A 54 -8.12 -1.67 3.69
N HIS A 55 -8.06 -0.85 2.64
CA HIS A 55 -6.96 -0.83 1.69
C HIS A 55 -5.62 -0.51 2.37
N LEU A 56 -5.58 0.47 3.27
CA LEU A 56 -4.36 0.77 4.04
C LEU A 56 -3.95 -0.42 4.92
N PHE A 57 -4.87 -1.03 5.66
CA PHE A 57 -4.58 -2.19 6.50
C PHE A 57 -4.07 -3.39 5.69
N ILE A 58 -4.70 -3.69 4.55
CA ILE A 58 -4.23 -4.74 3.64
C ILE A 58 -2.83 -4.41 3.13
N SER A 59 -2.57 -3.16 2.73
CA SER A 59 -1.27 -2.77 2.20
C SER A 59 -0.16 -3.00 3.25
N ILE A 60 -0.42 -2.65 4.51
CA ILE A 60 0.50 -2.94 5.62
C ILE A 60 0.70 -4.44 5.79
N ALA A 61 -0.39 -5.24 5.78
CA ALA A 61 -0.30 -6.69 5.88
C ALA A 61 0.52 -7.31 4.73
N VAL A 62 0.36 -6.81 3.50
CA VAL A 62 1.12 -7.24 2.33
C VAL A 62 2.60 -6.89 2.47
N LEU A 63 2.95 -5.70 2.99
CA LEU A 63 4.35 -5.35 3.27
C LEU A 63 4.96 -6.31 4.31
N LEU A 64 4.24 -6.60 5.40
CA LEU A 64 4.71 -7.55 6.42
C LEU A 64 4.88 -8.96 5.85
N TYR A 65 3.95 -9.41 5.01
CA TYR A 65 4.06 -10.69 4.31
C TYR A 65 5.26 -10.71 3.35
N ALA A 66 5.49 -9.61 2.62
CA ALA A 66 6.62 -9.47 1.71
C ALA A 66 7.97 -9.63 2.42
N PHE A 67 8.13 -9.13 3.66
CA PHE A 67 9.35 -9.35 4.46
C PHE A 67 9.65 -10.82 4.76
N VAL A 68 8.63 -11.68 4.77
CA VAL A 68 8.79 -13.11 5.10
C VAL A 68 9.00 -13.95 3.83
N THR A 69 8.40 -13.55 2.70
CA THR A 69 8.33 -14.40 1.51
C THR A 69 9.24 -14.01 0.34
N LEU A 70 9.66 -12.74 0.26
CA LEU A 70 10.62 -12.29 -0.76
C LEU A 70 12.04 -12.53 -0.23
#